data_AF-A0A1F6CNK2-F1
#
_entry.id   AF-A0A1F6CNK2-F1
#
_cell.length_a   1.000
_cell.length_b   1.000
_cell.length_c   1.000
_cell.angle_alpha   90.00
_cell.angle_beta   90.00
_cell.angle_gamma   90.00
#
_symmetry.space_group_name_H-M   'P 1'
#
loop_
_entity.id
_entity.type
_entity.pdbx_description
1 polymer ?
#
loop_
_entity_poly.entity_id
_entity_poly.type
_entity_poly.pdbx_seq_one_letter_code
_entity_poly.pdbx_strand_id
1 'polypeptide(L)' 'MWGNLIIIGSIIWAIAGVYFIYTLGAAIITWQWKQFWIALLLFIFISLVQIVLAALAES' A
#
# COMPACT_ATOMS: atom_id res chain seq x y z
N MET A 1 20.64 -7.25 4.79
CA MET A 1 20.07 -5.88 4.75
C MET A 1 18.71 -5.87 4.08
N TRP A 2 18.55 -6.48 2.90
CA TRP A 2 17.28 -6.57 2.19
C TRP A 2 16.14 -7.23 3.00
N GLY A 3 16.43 -8.27 3.79
CA GLY A 3 15.42 -8.89 4.67
C GLY A 3 14.78 -7.92 5.68
N ASN A 4 15.55 -7.04 6.32
CA ASN A 4 14.99 -6.02 7.22
C ASN A 4 14.16 -4.98 6.46
N LEU A 5 14.58 -4.61 5.24
CA LEU A 5 13.83 -3.70 4.37
C LEU A 5 12.51 -4.32 3.90
N ILE A 6 12.48 -5.62 3.60
CA ILE A 6 11.25 -6.34 3.28
C ILE A 6 10.30 -6.36 4.48
N ILE A 7 10.79 -6.61 5.69
CA ILE A 7 9.96 -6.61 6.90
C ILE A 7 9.30 -5.24 7.10
N ILE A 8 10.08 -4.16 7.03
CA ILE A 8 9.56 -2.79 7.14
C ILE A 8 8.57 -2.50 6.00
N GLY A 9 8.93 -2.87 4.77
CA GLY A 9 8.08 -2.69 3.59
C GLY A 9 6.75 -3.45 3.70
N SER A 10 6.76 -4.66 4.26
CA SER A 10 5.56 -5.47 4.51
C SER A 10 4.60 -4.82 5.51
N ILE A 11 5.14 -4.19 6.56
CA ILE A 11 4.34 -3.44 7.54
C ILE A 11 3.70 -2.21 6.88
N ILE A 12 4.49 -1.45 6.10
CA ILE A 12 4.00 -0.28 5.36
C ILE A 12 2.93 -0.70 4.34
N TRP A 13 3.14 -1.82 3.64
CA TRP A 13 2.18 -2.38 2.70
C TRP A 13 0.86 -2.78 3.40
N ALA A 14 0.94 -3.43 4.56
CA ALA A 14 -0.25 -3.77 5.34
C ALA A 14 -1.03 -2.52 5.79
N ILE A 15 -0.34 -1.49 6.30
CA ILE A 15 -0.96 -0.22 6.69
C ILE A 15 -1.63 0.45 5.48
N ALA A 16 -0.96 0.47 4.33
CA ALA A 16 -1.51 1.03 3.10
C ALA A 16 -2.76 0.28 2.63
N GLY A 17 -2.78 -1.05 2.76
CA GLY A 17 -3.95 -1.87 2.46
C GLY A 17 -5.14 -1.56 3.37
N VAL A 18 -4.90 -1.45 4.68
CA VAL A 18 -5.94 -1.05 5.66
C VAL A 18 -6.47 0.34 5.35
N TYR A 19 -5.58 1.30 5.06
CA TYR A 19 -5.96 2.66 4.68
C TYR A 19 -6.80 2.68 3.39
N PHE A 20 -6.42 1.90 2.38
CA PHE A 20 -7.19 1.78 1.14
C PHE A 20 -8.61 1.26 1.40
N ILE A 21 -8.76 0.18 2.17
CA ILE A 21 -10.08 -0.37 2.52
C ILE A 21 -10.91 0.66 3.30
N TYR A 22 -10.30 1.36 4.26
CA TYR A 22 -10.96 2.44 4.98
C TYR A 22 -11.48 3.54 4.03
N THR A 23 -10.64 4.02 3.11
CA THR A 23 -11.06 5.08 2.17
C THR A 23 -12.11 4.63 1.18
N LEU A 24 -12.14 3.34 0.81
CA LEU A 24 -13.22 2.77 0.01
C LEU A 24 -14.55 2.83 0.77
N GLY A 25 -14.57 2.38 2.02
CA GLY A 25 -15.75 2.47 2.88
C GLY A 25 -16.21 3.92 3.07
N ALA A 26 -15.26 4.83 3.34
CA ALA A 26 -15.55 6.25 3.49
C ALA A 26 -16.11 6.87 2.19
N ALA A 27 -15.57 6.51 1.02
CA ALA A 27 -16.05 7.00 -0.27
C ALA A 27 -17.49 6.55 -0.57
N ILE A 28 -17.84 5.32 -0.21
CA ILE A 28 -19.21 4.80 -0.35
C ILE A 28 -20.18 5.57 0.57
N ILE A 29 -19.81 5.79 1.83
CA ILE A 29 -20.68 6.46 2.81
C ILE A 29 -20.86 7.96 2.51
N THR A 30 -19.78 8.64 2.12
CA THR A 30 -19.77 10.10 1.94
C THR A 30 -20.02 10.54 0.50
N TRP A 31 -20.08 9.59 -0.45
CA TRP A 31 -20.13 9.84 -1.90
C TRP A 31 -18.94 10.67 -2.44
N GLN A 32 -17.83 10.73 -1.69
CA GLN A 32 -16.63 11.48 -2.05
C GLN A 32 -15.49 10.54 -2.43
N TRP A 33 -15.19 10.49 -3.73
CA TRP A 33 -14.20 9.56 -4.29
C TRP A 33 -12.76 10.09 -4.29
N LYS A 34 -12.55 11.38 -3.99
CA LYS A 34 -11.22 12.01 -4.07
C LYS A 34 -10.19 11.31 -3.17
N GLN A 35 -10.55 11.02 -1.93
CA GLN A 35 -9.65 10.35 -0.98
C GLN A 35 -9.37 8.89 -1.39
N PHE A 36 -10.38 8.19 -1.93
CA PHE A 36 -10.22 6.85 -2.47
C PHE A 36 -9.18 6.79 -3.60
N TRP A 37 -9.24 7.72 -4.56
CA TRP A 37 -8.27 7.74 -5.67
C TRP A 37 -6.83 7.96 -5.19
N ILE A 38 -6.63 8.82 -4.19
CA ILE A 38 -5.31 9.05 -3.59
C ILE A 38 -4.82 7.77 -2.89
N ALA A 39 -5.69 7.12 -2.10
CA ALA A 39 -5.34 5.89 -1.41
C ALA A 39 -5.06 4.72 -2.37
N LEU A 40 -5.80 4.63 -3.48
CA LEU A 40 -5.56 3.64 -4.53
C LEU A 40 -4.18 3.81 -5.15
N LEU A 41 -3.82 5.03 -5.56
CA LEU A 41 -2.50 5.32 -6.12
C LEU A 41 -1.37 5.01 -5.13
N LEU A 42 -1.56 5.38 -3.86
CA LEU A 42 -0.60 5.11 -2.80
C LEU A 42 -0.42 3.61 -2.56
N PHE A 43 -1.52 2.85 -2.55
CA PHE A 43 -1.48 1.39 -2.40
C PHE A 43 -0.79 0.69 -3.58
N ILE A 44 -1.08 1.14 -4.82
CA ILE A 44 -0.40 0.63 -6.02
C ILE A 44 1.11 0.91 -5.95
N PHE A 45 1.50 2.14 -5.61
CA PHE A 45 2.90 2.52 -5.49
C PHE A 45 3.64 1.65 -4.46
N ILE A 46 3.08 1.51 -3.26
CA ILE A 46 3.69 0.70 -2.19
C ILE A 46 3.75 -0.79 -2.60
N SER A 47 2.75 -1.30 -3.30
CA SER A 47 2.77 -2.68 -3.83
C SER A 47 3.91 -2.88 -4.84
N LEU A 48 4.14 -1.92 -5.75
CA LEU A 48 5.27 -1.98 -6.68
C LEU A 48 6.62 -1.95 -5.96
N VAL A 49 6.77 -1.08 -4.95
CA VAL A 49 7.99 -1.04 -4.13
C VAL A 49 8.23 -2.39 -3.44
N GLN A 50 7.19 -3.01 -2.90
CA GLN A 50 7.31 -4.30 -2.22
C GLN A 50 7.72 -5.43 -3.18
N ILE A 51 7.21 -5.43 -4.42
CA ILE A 51 7.62 -6.38 -5.47
C ILE A 51 9.11 -6.19 -5.81
N VAL A 52 9.56 -4.95 -5.97
CA VAL A 52 10.97 -4.65 -6.27
C VAL A 52 11.88 -5.05 -5.12
N LEU A 53 11.49 -4.77 -3.87
CA LEU A 53 12.27 -5.18 -2.69
C LEU A 53 12.35 -6.70 -2.56
N ALA A 54 11.27 -7.42 -2.86
CA ALA A 54 11.28 -8.88 -2.89
C ALA A 54 12.25 -9.41 -3.95
N ALA A 55 12.18 -8.89 -5.18
CA ALA A 55 13.08 -9.29 -6.26
C ALA A 55 14.57 -9.02 -5.94
N LEU A 56 14.87 -7.90 -5.29
CA LEU A 56 16.24 -7.54 -4.86
C LEU A 56 16.77 -8.38 -3.70
N ALA A 57 15.90 -9.01 -2.91
CA ALA A 57 16.33 -9.90 -1.84
C ALA A 57 16.58 -11.33 -2.31
N GLU A 58 16.01 -11.72 -3.45
CA GLU A 58 16.21 -13.03 -4.09
C GLU A 58 17.42 -13.04 -5.04
N SER A 59 17.93 -11.88 -5.45
CA SER A 59 19.15 -11.69 -6.26
C SER A 59 20.42 -11.67 -5.41
#